data_AF-A0A7R9JKQ6-F1
#
_entry.id   AF-A0A7R9JKQ6-F1
#
_cell.length_a   1.000
_cell.length_b   1.000
_cell.length_c   1.000
_cell.angle_alpha   90.00
_cell.angle_beta   90.00
_cell.angle_gamma   90.00
#
_symmetry.space_group_name_H-M   'P 1'
#
loop_
_entity.id
_entity.type
_entity.pdbx_description
1 polymer ?
#
loop_
_entity_poly.entity_id
_entity_poly.type
_entity_poly.pdbx_seq_one_letter_code
_entity_poly.pdbx_strand_id
1 'polypeptide(L)'
;MCVQRSLQTFFQRAELSPHFLYDIEIPENERQEGIISGATLANIIDKLLEKVELEEIKKVPQSSMEGFLSLRTIADKCLADSVEALIGVCLKANGIAGALNMVKYLQVLPDTVTPNNLLYSRPCTALLGQGDMELYLKGTKVLEYKLGYTFKDRSYLLQALTHPSFYRNRVTDCYQRLEFLGDAILGD
;
A
#
# COMPACT_ATOMS: atom_id res chain seq x y z
N MET A 1 20.97 -27.68 -10.80
CA MET A 1 21.19 -27.96 -9.36
C MET A 1 19.82 -28.07 -8.70
N CYS A 2 19.56 -29.14 -7.98
CA CYS A 2 18.30 -29.39 -7.30
C CYS A 2 18.59 -29.65 -5.81
N VAL A 3 17.83 -29.02 -4.92
CA VAL A 3 17.87 -29.33 -3.49
C VAL A 3 16.87 -30.44 -3.20
N GLN A 4 17.23 -31.36 -2.32
CA GLN A 4 16.34 -32.45 -1.91
C GLN A 4 15.05 -31.88 -1.27
N ARG A 5 13.90 -32.44 -1.65
CA ARG A 5 12.58 -31.91 -1.24
C ARG A 5 12.34 -31.91 0.27
N SER A 6 12.94 -32.85 0.99
CA SER A 6 12.92 -32.89 2.46
C SER A 6 13.56 -31.65 3.06
N LEU A 7 14.73 -31.25 2.54
CA LEU A 7 15.43 -30.05 2.98
C LEU A 7 14.67 -28.77 2.59
N GLN A 8 14.11 -28.71 1.38
CA GLN A 8 13.23 -27.58 0.99
C GLN A 8 12.04 -27.42 1.94
N THR A 9 11.38 -28.53 2.28
CA THR A 9 10.23 -28.54 3.19
C THR A 9 10.63 -28.10 4.59
N PHE A 10 11.83 -28.50 5.04
CA PHE A 10 12.37 -28.08 6.33
C PHE A 10 12.63 -26.56 6.37
N PHE A 11 13.33 -26.01 5.37
CA PHE A 11 13.58 -24.58 5.26
C PHE A 11 12.29 -23.75 5.24
N GLN A 12 11.27 -24.21 4.50
CA GLN A 12 9.97 -23.53 4.43
C GLN A 12 9.20 -23.59 5.76
N ARG A 13 9.23 -24.72 6.47
CA ARG A 13 8.56 -24.88 7.77
C ARG A 13 9.25 -24.11 8.89
N ALA A 14 10.57 -24.04 8.84
CA ALA A 14 11.39 -23.35 9.84
C ALA A 14 11.60 -21.86 9.53
N GLU A 15 10.99 -21.34 8.45
CA GLU A 15 11.14 -19.95 7.98
C GLU A 15 12.61 -19.51 7.84
N LEU A 16 13.47 -20.44 7.44
CA LEU A 16 14.91 -20.23 7.35
C LEU A 16 15.31 -19.45 6.08
N SER A 17 16.26 -18.54 6.24
CA SER A 17 16.84 -17.80 5.11
C SER A 17 17.51 -18.74 4.10
N PRO A 18 17.30 -18.55 2.78
CA PRO A 18 18.01 -19.29 1.75
C PRO A 18 19.54 -19.11 1.79
N HIS A 19 20.05 -18.12 2.51
CA HIS A 19 21.48 -17.89 2.68
C HIS A 19 22.18 -19.05 3.40
N PHE A 20 21.50 -19.74 4.32
CA PHE A 20 22.10 -20.86 5.04
C PHE A 20 22.45 -22.06 4.13
N LEU A 21 21.95 -22.10 2.89
CA LEU A 21 22.40 -23.06 1.89
C LEU A 21 23.90 -22.92 1.56
N TYR A 22 24.50 -21.74 1.74
CA TYR A 22 25.95 -21.55 1.56
C TYR A 22 26.78 -22.23 2.66
N ASP A 23 26.20 -22.39 3.85
CA ASP A 23 26.89 -22.96 5.02
C ASP A 23 26.78 -24.49 5.09
N ILE A 24 26.10 -25.11 4.11
CA ILE A 24 25.92 -26.55 4.04
C ILE A 24 27.19 -27.19 3.47
N GLU A 25 27.94 -27.84 4.35
CA GLU A 25 29.09 -28.66 3.97
C GLU A 25 28.63 -30.09 3.64
N ILE A 26 28.81 -30.50 2.38
CA ILE A 26 28.56 -31.88 1.93
C ILE A 26 29.91 -32.55 1.63
N PRO A 27 30.18 -33.77 2.15
CA PRO A 27 31.40 -34.50 1.88
C PRO A 27 31.65 -34.73 0.38
N GLU A 28 32.91 -34.76 -0.06
CA GLU A 28 33.25 -34.87 -1.49
C GLU A 28 32.72 -36.13 -2.17
N ASN A 29 32.70 -37.26 -1.47
CA ASN A 29 32.14 -38.52 -1.97
C ASN A 29 30.65 -38.40 -2.24
N GLU A 30 29.88 -37.82 -1.31
CA GLU A 30 28.43 -37.60 -1.48
C GLU A 30 28.13 -36.55 -2.56
N ARG A 31 29.01 -35.55 -2.72
CA ARG A 31 28.91 -34.56 -3.80
C ARG A 31 29.09 -35.19 -5.19
N GLN A 32 30.01 -36.14 -5.32
CA GLN A 32 30.28 -36.84 -6.58
C GLN A 32 29.17 -37.84 -6.92
N GLU A 33 28.63 -38.52 -5.91
CA GLU A 33 27.51 -39.47 -6.08
C GLU A 33 26.16 -38.78 -6.25
N GLY A 34 26.01 -37.54 -5.77
CA GLY A 34 24.76 -36.79 -5.83
C GLY A 34 23.69 -37.31 -4.88
N ILE A 35 24.08 -38.12 -3.89
CA ILE A 35 23.19 -38.73 -2.89
C ILE A 35 23.67 -38.29 -1.51
N ILE A 36 22.80 -37.60 -0.77
CA ILE A 36 23.07 -37.21 0.62
C ILE A 36 22.70 -38.38 1.53
N SER A 37 23.63 -38.81 2.38
CA SER A 37 23.35 -39.87 3.35
C SER A 37 22.43 -39.38 4.48
N GLY A 38 21.72 -40.30 5.14
CA GLY A 38 20.87 -39.95 6.28
C GLY A 38 21.62 -39.30 7.44
N ALA A 39 22.90 -39.66 7.63
CA ALA A 39 23.76 -39.07 8.66
C ALA A 39 24.15 -37.63 8.31
N THR A 40 24.53 -37.36 7.06
CA THR A 40 24.85 -36.01 6.58
C THR A 40 23.62 -35.11 6.66
N LEU A 41 22.44 -35.61 6.30
CA LEU A 41 21.19 -34.87 6.40
C LEU A 41 20.82 -34.53 7.85
N ALA A 42 21.02 -35.45 8.80
CA ALA A 42 20.80 -35.20 10.21
C ALA A 42 21.74 -34.08 10.73
N ASN A 43 23.03 -34.16 10.40
CA ASN A 43 24.01 -33.13 10.77
C ASN A 43 23.66 -31.75 10.20
N ILE A 44 23.16 -31.69 8.96
CA ILE A 44 22.70 -30.44 8.34
C ILE A 44 21.51 -29.88 9.10
N ILE A 45 20.51 -30.71 9.42
CA ILE A 45 19.32 -30.28 10.16
C ILE A 45 19.71 -29.78 11.57
N ASP A 46 20.58 -30.49 12.28
CA ASP A 46 21.03 -30.09 13.62
C ASP A 46 21.75 -28.74 13.60
N LYS A 47 22.66 -28.53 12.63
CA LYS A 47 23.32 -27.22 12.41
C LYS A 47 22.32 -26.11 12.09
N LEU A 48 21.28 -26.41 11.32
CA LEU A 48 20.25 -25.42 10.98
C LEU A 48 19.36 -25.10 12.19
N LEU A 49 19.01 -26.10 13.01
CA LEU A 49 18.24 -25.89 14.24
C LEU A 49 19.00 -25.00 15.24
N GLU A 50 20.30 -25.23 15.42
CA GLU A 50 21.15 -24.35 16.24
C GLU A 50 21.10 -22.89 15.75
N LYS A 51 21.10 -22.67 14.43
CA LYS A 51 20.98 -21.33 13.84
C LYS A 51 19.59 -20.70 13.99
N VAL A 52 18.52 -21.51 14.05
CA VAL A 52 17.16 -21.02 14.36
C VAL A 52 17.10 -20.50 15.80
N GLU A 53 17.68 -21.24 16.75
CA GLU A 53 17.66 -20.89 18.17
C GLU A 53 18.43 -19.59 18.48
N LEU A 54 19.40 -19.22 17.63
CA LEU A 54 20.22 -18.01 17.79
C LEU A 54 19.56 -16.72 17.23
N GLU A 55 18.29 -16.75 16.81
CA GLU A 55 17.52 -15.59 16.32
C GLU A 55 18.20 -14.76 15.20
N GLU A 56 19.01 -15.36 14.32
CA GLU A 56 19.52 -14.68 13.11
C GLU A 56 18.45 -14.56 11.98
N ILE A 57 17.17 -14.42 12.35
CA ILE A 57 16.02 -14.33 11.44
C ILE A 57 15.83 -12.88 10.91
N LYS A 58 16.73 -11.95 11.28
CA LYS A 58 16.60 -10.55 10.88
C LYS A 58 17.07 -10.35 9.43
N LYS A 59 16.08 -10.25 8.53
CA LYS A 59 16.14 -9.58 7.21
C LYS A 59 17.46 -9.82 6.47
N VAL A 60 17.69 -11.05 6.01
CA VAL A 60 18.77 -11.31 5.07
C VAL A 60 18.31 -10.88 3.67
N PRO A 61 19.13 -10.12 2.92
CA PRO A 61 18.78 -9.66 1.59
C PRO A 61 18.57 -10.81 0.61
N GLN A 62 17.91 -10.49 -0.50
CA GLN A 62 17.65 -11.39 -1.63
C GLN A 62 18.85 -12.30 -1.91
N SER A 63 18.66 -13.61 -1.80
CA SER A 63 19.71 -14.58 -2.08
C SER A 63 19.50 -15.18 -3.45
N SER A 64 20.57 -15.29 -4.24
CA SER A 64 20.53 -16.05 -5.51
C SER A 64 20.10 -17.51 -5.32
N MET A 65 20.09 -18.01 -4.08
CA MET A 65 19.68 -19.35 -3.71
C MET A 65 18.17 -19.53 -3.49
N GLU A 66 17.35 -18.46 -3.54
CA GLU A 66 15.89 -18.53 -3.37
C GLU A 66 15.22 -19.52 -4.32
N GLY A 67 15.68 -19.56 -5.57
CA GLY A 67 15.19 -20.49 -6.58
C GLY A 67 15.36 -21.96 -6.19
N PHE A 68 16.36 -22.30 -5.36
CA PHE A 68 16.56 -23.66 -4.87
C PHE A 68 15.56 -24.09 -3.80
N LEU A 69 14.94 -23.14 -3.10
CA LEU A 69 13.86 -23.37 -2.14
C LEU A 69 12.48 -23.13 -2.73
N SER A 70 12.39 -22.97 -4.06
CA SER A 70 11.17 -22.56 -4.77
C SER A 70 10.59 -21.24 -4.25
N LEU A 71 11.43 -20.38 -3.69
CA LEU A 71 11.05 -19.04 -3.27
C LEU A 71 11.27 -18.08 -4.44
N ARG A 72 10.36 -17.12 -4.59
CA ARG A 72 10.48 -16.02 -5.55
C ARG A 72 10.26 -14.72 -4.81
N THR A 73 11.30 -13.89 -4.78
CA THR A 73 11.15 -12.52 -4.30
C THR A 73 10.67 -11.62 -5.43
N ILE A 74 9.64 -10.83 -5.15
CA ILE A 74 9.10 -9.82 -6.05
C ILE A 74 9.41 -8.47 -5.41
N ALA A 75 9.82 -7.48 -6.21
CA ALA A 75 10.02 -6.14 -5.70
C ALA A 75 8.69 -5.51 -5.27
N ASP A 76 8.69 -4.78 -4.16
CA ASP A 76 7.49 -4.11 -3.63
C ASP A 76 6.81 -3.21 -4.68
N LYS A 77 7.61 -2.54 -5.53
CA LYS A 77 7.09 -1.70 -6.61
C LYS A 77 6.30 -2.51 -7.64
N CYS A 78 6.76 -3.70 -8.02
CA CYS A 78 6.03 -4.54 -8.96
C CYS A 78 4.69 -5.02 -8.37
N LEU A 79 4.65 -5.31 -7.07
CA LEU A 79 3.40 -5.66 -6.38
C LEU A 79 2.45 -4.46 -6.36
N ALA A 80 2.94 -3.27 -6.01
CA ALA A 80 2.14 -2.04 -6.01
C ALA A 80 1.57 -1.72 -7.40
N ASP A 81 2.40 -1.73 -8.44
CA ASP A 81 1.98 -1.46 -9.83
C ASP A 81 0.92 -2.47 -10.30
N SER A 82 1.04 -3.74 -9.88
CA SER A 82 0.07 -4.79 -10.20
C SER A 82 -1.28 -4.55 -9.50
N VAL A 83 -1.26 -4.13 -8.24
CA VAL A 83 -2.47 -3.79 -7.47
C VAL A 83 -3.14 -2.53 -8.03
N GLU A 84 -2.37 -1.49 -8.37
CA GLU A 84 -2.86 -0.27 -9.02
C GLU A 84 -3.53 -0.59 -10.36
N ALA A 85 -2.89 -1.43 -11.19
CA ALA A 85 -3.48 -1.88 -12.45
C ALA A 85 -4.79 -2.64 -12.23
N LEU A 86 -4.86 -3.51 -11.21
CA LEU A 86 -6.07 -4.26 -10.88
C LEU A 86 -7.22 -3.33 -10.44
N ILE A 87 -6.93 -2.36 -9.57
CA ILE A 87 -7.91 -1.34 -9.17
C ILE A 87 -8.35 -0.52 -10.40
N GLY A 88 -7.42 -0.19 -11.30
CA GLY A 88 -7.72 0.49 -12.57
C GLY A 88 -8.64 -0.33 -13.48
N VAL A 89 -8.48 -1.64 -13.54
CA VAL A 89 -9.41 -2.53 -14.28
C VAL A 89 -10.80 -2.51 -13.64
N CYS A 90 -10.90 -2.59 -12.31
CA CYS A 90 -12.19 -2.48 -11.60
C CYS A 90 -12.85 -1.11 -11.83
N LEU A 91 -12.07 -0.03 -11.84
CA LEU A 91 -12.56 1.31 -12.15
C LEU A 91 -13.12 1.38 -13.58
N LYS A 92 -12.39 0.82 -14.54
CA LYS A 92 -12.81 0.81 -15.95
C LYS A 92 -14.06 -0.04 -16.19
N ALA A 93 -14.19 -1.19 -15.52
CA ALA A 93 -15.29 -2.12 -15.72
C ALA A 93 -16.56 -1.75 -14.94
N ASN A 94 -16.41 -1.23 -13.71
CA ASN A 94 -17.52 -1.05 -12.76
C ASN A 94 -17.62 0.38 -12.20
N GLY A 95 -16.85 1.33 -12.74
CA GLY A 95 -16.81 2.71 -12.28
C GLY A 95 -16.19 2.87 -10.89
N ILE A 96 -16.35 4.06 -10.31
CA ILE A 96 -15.73 4.45 -9.03
C ILE A 96 -16.21 3.53 -7.89
N ALA A 97 -17.48 3.13 -7.89
CA ALA A 97 -18.02 2.23 -6.88
C ALA A 97 -17.33 0.86 -6.90
N GLY A 98 -17.07 0.31 -8.09
CA GLY A 98 -16.32 -0.95 -8.24
C GLY A 98 -14.88 -0.84 -7.77
N ALA A 99 -14.19 0.25 -8.13
CA ALA A 99 -12.84 0.53 -7.65
C ALA A 99 -12.80 0.63 -6.12
N LEU A 100 -13.71 1.37 -5.49
CA LEU A 100 -13.77 1.50 -4.03
C LEU A 100 -14.10 0.17 -3.33
N ASN A 101 -14.95 -0.68 -3.92
CA ASN A 101 -15.19 -2.02 -3.40
C ASN A 101 -13.91 -2.87 -3.44
N MET A 102 -13.11 -2.77 -4.51
CA MET A 102 -11.82 -3.46 -4.60
C MET A 102 -10.83 -2.94 -3.55
N VAL A 103 -10.73 -1.63 -3.36
CA VAL A 103 -9.87 -1.00 -2.35
C VAL A 103 -10.31 -1.41 -0.92
N LYS A 104 -11.63 -1.51 -0.67
CA LYS A 104 -12.16 -2.04 0.60
C LYS A 104 -11.82 -3.53 0.78
N TYR A 105 -11.96 -4.35 -0.27
CA TYR A 105 -11.60 -5.77 -0.22
C TYR A 105 -10.13 -5.98 0.12
N LEU A 106 -9.25 -5.12 -0.40
CA LEU A 106 -7.82 -5.09 -0.07
C LEU A 106 -7.50 -4.53 1.32
N GLN A 107 -8.51 -4.18 2.13
CA GLN A 107 -8.38 -3.62 3.49
C GLN A 107 -7.58 -2.32 3.56
N VAL A 108 -7.54 -1.57 2.45
CA VAL A 108 -6.95 -0.22 2.42
C VAL A 108 -7.92 0.79 3.06
N LEU A 109 -9.23 0.57 2.92
CA LEU A 109 -10.26 1.35 3.60
C LEU A 109 -10.65 0.69 4.93
N PRO A 110 -10.94 1.48 5.99
CA PRO A 110 -11.47 0.94 7.24
C PRO A 110 -12.81 0.22 7.03
N ASP A 111 -13.06 -0.83 7.81
CA ASP A 111 -14.30 -1.63 7.71
C ASP A 111 -15.57 -0.81 7.97
N THR A 112 -15.46 0.24 8.78
CA THR A 112 -16.53 1.19 9.11
C THR A 112 -17.03 1.97 7.91
N VAL A 113 -16.25 2.01 6.84
CA VAL A 113 -16.54 2.80 5.65
C VAL A 113 -17.15 1.92 4.57
N THR A 114 -18.33 2.31 4.10
CA THR A 114 -19.00 1.63 2.98
C THR A 114 -18.88 2.48 1.72
N PRO A 115 -18.43 1.92 0.57
CA PRO A 115 -18.28 2.66 -0.68
C PRO A 115 -19.52 3.46 -1.09
N ASN A 116 -20.72 2.88 -0.92
CA ASN A 116 -21.96 3.60 -1.21
C ASN A 116 -22.19 4.81 -0.29
N ASN A 117 -21.86 4.69 1.00
CA ASN A 117 -21.97 5.82 1.92
C ASN A 117 -20.96 6.91 1.55
N LEU A 118 -19.73 6.56 1.15
CA LEU A 118 -18.76 7.55 0.68
C LEU A 118 -19.23 8.31 -0.56
N LEU A 119 -19.78 7.59 -1.55
CA LEU A 119 -20.12 8.19 -2.84
C LEU A 119 -21.43 8.97 -2.83
N TYR A 120 -22.41 8.54 -2.04
CA TYR A 120 -23.78 9.05 -2.13
C TYR A 120 -24.26 9.71 -0.85
N SER A 121 -23.46 9.74 0.23
CA SER A 121 -23.82 10.56 1.39
C SER A 121 -23.85 12.03 1.01
N ARG A 122 -24.72 12.77 1.70
CA ARG A 122 -24.77 14.22 1.55
C ARG A 122 -23.43 14.79 2.03
N PRO A 123 -22.71 15.55 1.18
CA PRO A 123 -21.48 16.19 1.61
C PRO A 123 -21.80 17.14 2.77
N CYS A 124 -20.89 17.20 3.74
CA CYS A 124 -20.94 18.22 4.77
C CYS A 124 -20.83 19.62 4.14
N THR A 125 -21.06 20.66 4.93
CA THR A 125 -20.73 22.03 4.53
C THR A 125 -19.30 22.36 4.98
N ALA A 126 -18.64 23.33 4.36
CA ALA A 126 -17.34 23.83 4.82
C ALA A 126 -17.44 24.81 6.00
N LEU A 127 -18.66 25.08 6.47
CA LEU A 127 -18.91 25.92 7.64
C LEU A 127 -18.38 25.25 8.92
N LEU A 128 -17.49 25.94 9.63
CA LEU A 128 -16.93 25.53 10.92
C LEU A 128 -17.30 26.47 12.06
N GLY A 129 -17.68 27.71 11.76
CA GLY A 129 -17.93 28.73 12.77
C GLY A 129 -19.09 29.67 12.41
N GLN A 130 -19.28 30.66 13.28
CA GLN A 130 -20.31 31.69 13.11
C GLN A 130 -19.72 32.95 12.47
N GLY A 131 -20.41 33.49 11.48
CA GLY A 131 -20.05 34.75 10.82
C GLY A 131 -20.81 34.96 9.52
N ASP A 132 -20.73 36.18 8.98
CA ASP A 132 -21.39 36.53 7.72
C ASP A 132 -20.50 36.13 6.54
N MET A 133 -20.88 35.04 5.87
CA MET A 133 -20.21 34.56 4.66
C MET A 133 -20.29 35.57 3.51
N GLU A 134 -21.40 36.31 3.41
CA GLU A 134 -21.65 37.22 2.28
C GLU A 134 -20.68 38.41 2.32
N LEU A 135 -20.21 38.80 3.51
CA LEU A 135 -19.16 39.80 3.67
C LEU A 135 -17.87 39.39 2.97
N TYR A 136 -17.43 38.15 3.13
CA TYR A 136 -16.18 37.64 2.56
C TYR A 136 -16.30 37.26 1.09
N LEU A 137 -17.50 36.92 0.63
CA LEU A 137 -17.76 36.54 -0.75
C LEU A 137 -18.12 37.72 -1.66
N LYS A 138 -17.99 38.97 -1.21
CA LYS A 138 -18.20 40.14 -2.06
C LYS A 138 -17.30 40.08 -3.30
N GLY A 139 -17.91 40.22 -4.48
CA GLY A 139 -17.21 40.17 -5.77
C GLY A 139 -17.06 38.77 -6.38
N THR A 140 -17.33 37.69 -5.63
CA THR A 140 -17.21 36.31 -6.15
C THR A 140 -18.25 35.95 -7.21
N LYS A 141 -19.34 36.74 -7.34
CA LYS A 141 -20.33 36.57 -8.43
C LYS A 141 -19.69 36.69 -9.83
N VAL A 142 -18.66 37.53 -9.98
CA VAL A 142 -17.93 37.67 -11.24
C VAL A 142 -17.13 36.40 -11.55
N LEU A 143 -16.59 35.74 -10.52
CA LEU A 143 -15.89 34.47 -10.65
C LEU A 143 -16.86 33.36 -11.07
N GLU A 144 -18.01 33.24 -10.39
CA GLU A 144 -19.05 32.26 -10.75
C GLU A 144 -19.55 32.47 -12.20
N TYR A 145 -19.73 33.72 -12.62
CA TYR A 145 -20.06 34.05 -14.00
C TYR A 145 -18.99 33.60 -14.99
N LYS A 146 -17.71 33.88 -14.71
CA LYS A 146 -16.59 33.46 -15.56
C LYS A 146 -16.42 31.94 -15.64
N LEU A 147 -16.69 31.23 -14.54
CA LEU A 147 -16.67 29.77 -14.48
C LEU A 147 -17.90 29.13 -15.14
N GLY A 148 -18.97 29.91 -15.37
CA GLY A 148 -20.25 29.37 -15.83
C GLY A 148 -20.90 28.43 -14.82
N TYR A 149 -20.56 28.56 -13.53
CA TYR A 149 -21.00 27.66 -12.47
C TYR A 149 -21.42 28.43 -11.22
N THR A 150 -22.58 28.10 -10.66
CA THR A 150 -23.07 28.63 -9.39
C THR A 150 -22.90 27.58 -8.31
N PHE A 151 -22.14 27.89 -7.26
CA PHE A 151 -21.89 26.97 -6.17
C PHE A 151 -23.16 26.73 -5.36
N LYS A 152 -23.54 25.46 -5.20
CA LYS A 152 -24.69 25.05 -4.37
C LYS A 152 -24.46 25.38 -2.90
N ASP A 153 -23.24 25.19 -2.42
CA ASP A 153 -22.79 25.61 -1.10
C ASP A 153 -21.57 26.52 -1.27
N ARG A 154 -21.78 27.82 -1.05
CA ARG A 154 -20.75 28.85 -1.22
C ARG A 154 -19.71 28.86 -0.09
N SER A 155 -19.90 28.06 0.97
CA SER A 155 -18.86 27.88 1.99
C SER A 155 -17.60 27.24 1.40
N TYR A 156 -17.75 26.30 0.46
CA TYR A 156 -16.61 25.69 -0.24
C TYR A 156 -15.87 26.69 -1.12
N LEU A 157 -16.60 27.61 -1.77
CA LEU A 157 -15.99 28.69 -2.52
C LEU A 157 -15.20 29.63 -1.61
N LEU A 158 -15.75 29.97 -0.45
CA LEU A 158 -15.05 30.78 0.55
C LEU A 158 -13.78 30.06 1.05
N GLN A 159 -13.86 28.78 1.38
CA GLN A 159 -12.72 27.98 1.82
C GLN A 159 -11.62 27.95 0.74
N ALA A 160 -11.99 27.67 -0.51
CA ALA A 160 -11.05 27.60 -1.64
C ALA A 160 -10.33 28.93 -1.91
N LEU A 161 -10.95 30.07 -1.58
CA LEU A 161 -10.36 31.40 -1.75
C LEU A 161 -9.68 31.94 -0.48
N THR A 162 -9.70 31.19 0.62
CA THR A 162 -9.12 31.63 1.90
C THR A 162 -7.70 31.11 2.07
N HIS A 163 -6.72 32.01 1.97
CA HIS A 163 -5.32 31.71 2.26
C HIS A 163 -5.10 31.58 3.79
N PRO A 164 -4.20 30.68 4.27
CA PRO A 164 -3.94 30.46 5.70
C PRO A 164 -3.59 31.72 6.50
N SER A 165 -3.00 32.75 5.87
CA SER A 165 -2.69 34.02 6.53
C SER A 165 -3.91 34.90 6.82
N PHE A 166 -5.09 34.60 6.24
CA PHE A 166 -6.30 35.38 6.40
C PHE A 166 -7.09 35.00 7.66
N TYR A 167 -6.52 35.31 8.83
CA TYR A 167 -7.07 34.99 10.16
C TYR A 167 -8.46 35.59 10.47
N ARG A 168 -8.95 36.54 9.65
CA ARG A 168 -10.28 37.14 9.83
C ARG A 168 -11.41 36.19 9.45
N ASN A 169 -11.17 35.26 8.51
CA ASN A 169 -12.14 34.23 8.21
C ASN A 169 -12.22 33.24 9.38
N ARG A 170 -13.34 33.28 10.10
CA ARG A 170 -13.71 32.33 11.16
C ARG A 170 -14.92 31.47 10.77
N VAL A 171 -15.34 31.57 9.52
CA VAL A 171 -16.54 30.91 8.98
C VAL A 171 -16.16 29.53 8.43
N THR A 172 -15.03 29.44 7.74
CA THR A 172 -14.48 28.22 7.13
C THR A 172 -13.01 28.03 7.50
N ASP A 173 -12.46 26.86 7.16
CA ASP A 173 -11.02 26.64 7.11
C ASP A 173 -10.38 27.35 5.89
N CYS A 174 -9.08 27.16 5.69
CA CYS A 174 -8.32 27.58 4.51
C CYS A 174 -8.36 26.52 3.39
N TYR A 175 -7.79 26.88 2.23
CA TYR A 175 -7.84 26.05 1.02
C TYR A 175 -6.94 24.81 1.04
N GLN A 176 -5.98 24.68 1.97
CA GLN A 176 -4.91 23.66 1.91
C GLN A 176 -5.44 22.22 1.76
N ARG A 177 -6.53 21.88 2.45
CA ARG A 177 -7.17 20.56 2.32
C ARG A 177 -7.82 20.34 0.96
N LEU A 178 -8.34 21.41 0.35
CA LEU A 178 -8.94 21.37 -0.98
C LEU A 178 -7.86 21.34 -2.08
N GLU A 179 -6.73 22.00 -1.86
CA GLU A 179 -5.53 21.91 -2.73
C GLU A 179 -5.03 20.46 -2.78
N PHE A 180 -4.74 19.85 -1.62
CA PHE A 180 -4.33 18.45 -1.55
C PHE A 180 -5.31 17.49 -2.26
N LEU A 181 -6.61 17.72 -2.10
CA LEU A 181 -7.64 16.94 -2.79
C LEU A 181 -7.66 17.21 -4.30
N GLY A 182 -7.45 18.47 -4.70
CA GLY A 182 -7.42 18.91 -6.09
C GLY A 182 -6.24 18.30 -6.86
N ASP A 183 -5.05 18.27 -6.26
CA ASP A 183 -3.84 17.70 -6.84
C ASP A 183 -4.06 16.21 -7.20
N ALA A 184 -4.70 15.46 -6.30
CA ALA A 184 -5.04 14.06 -6.53
C ALA A 184 -6.09 13.84 -7.64
N ILE A 185 -6.98 14.82 -7.89
CA ILE A 185 -8.01 14.74 -8.92
C ILE A 185 -7.44 15.10 -10.29
N LEU A 186 -6.61 16.15 -10.36
CA LEU A 186 -6.06 16.65 -11.62
C LEU A 186 -4.92 15.77 -12.12
N GLY A 187 -4.19 15.12 -11.22
CA GLY A 187 -3.03 14.30 -11.54
C GLY A 187 -1.88 15.18 -12.01
N ASP A 188 -0.94 15.45 -11.10
CA ASP A 188 0.37 16.01 -11.48
C ASP A 188 1.27 14.95 -12.15
#